data_AF-A0A1A7ZQB8-F1
#
_entry.id   AF-A0A1A7ZQB8-F1
#
_cell.length_a   1.000
_cell.length_b   1.000
_cell.length_c   1.000
_cell.angle_alpha   90.00
_cell.angle_beta   90.00
_cell.angle_gamma   90.00
#
_symmetry.space_group_name_H-M   'P 1'
#
loop_
_entity.id
_entity.type
_entity.pdbx_description
1 polymer ?
#
loop_
_entity_poly.entity_id
_entity_poly.type
_entity_poly.pdbx_seq_one_letter_code
_entity_poly.pdbx_strand_id
1 'polypeptide(L)'
;MTAILKQMDDMHYTHYISTFKTRQDIIDFLMETFIMFKYLMGNVFPADWMVMNLVQMQVFLRAINQYSNVLNRLFLDQTHFELQLWNNYFHLTVAFLTHKSLQLESFSQEKRNKILNKYGDMRKTIGFKIRDMWYNLGPHKMKFIPAMVGPILEVTLVPEPELRKATIPIFFDMMQCEHNFSPAHNFRKFENELIKKLDQEVEGGRGDEQYKVLLEKTLLDHCRRHRYLSQSGEELALLLSSLLENLLAYRTITQDGSPEHRMSCTVNVLNFYKEKKREDIYIRYLYKLRDLHLDCENYTEAAYTLLLHAELLEWSDKPCAPHLIPRDGEYMWTQQELKERLFQEIIGYLDKGKMWEKAIELDKQLAKMHETHMFDFMELSQLLKNQAKFFENIMHAMRPQPEYFAVGYYGLGFPSFLRNKRFIYRGKEYEWLEDFTQKLLSQFPNAVRMTSTAPPGDNICNSPGQCILHRNAFGLSPTLV
;
A
#
# COMPACT_ATOMS: atom_id res chain seq x y z
N MET A 1 -17.89 -22.09 -27.09
CA MET A 1 -16.44 -22.32 -26.86
C MET A 1 -16.14 -23.23 -25.67
N THR A 2 -16.56 -22.91 -24.44
CA THR A 2 -16.27 -23.75 -23.26
C THR A 2 -16.70 -25.21 -23.42
N ALA A 3 -17.82 -25.45 -24.11
CA ALA A 3 -18.27 -26.79 -24.48
C ALA A 3 -17.29 -27.52 -25.42
N ILE A 4 -16.71 -26.81 -26.40
CA ILE A 4 -15.73 -27.37 -27.36
C ILE A 4 -14.43 -27.71 -26.63
N LEU A 5 -13.87 -26.77 -25.87
CA LEU A 5 -12.63 -26.98 -25.11
C LEU A 5 -12.77 -28.11 -24.08
N LYS A 6 -13.96 -28.31 -23.51
CA LYS A 6 -14.25 -29.41 -22.59
C LYS A 6 -14.15 -30.79 -23.27
N GLN A 7 -14.50 -30.87 -24.55
CA GLN A 7 -14.45 -32.11 -25.33
C GLN A 7 -13.04 -32.40 -25.90
N MET A 8 -12.19 -31.37 -25.98
CA MET A 8 -10.83 -31.54 -26.49
C MET A 8 -9.96 -32.32 -25.51
N ASP A 9 -9.19 -33.27 -26.06
CA ASP A 9 -8.07 -33.91 -25.38
C ASP A 9 -6.71 -33.40 -25.88
N ASP A 10 -5.64 -33.93 -25.31
CA ASP A 10 -4.27 -33.50 -25.58
C ASP A 10 -3.86 -33.72 -27.04
N MET A 11 -4.41 -34.76 -27.70
CA MET A 11 -4.21 -35.02 -29.12
C MET A 11 -4.93 -33.97 -29.97
N HIS A 12 -6.16 -33.60 -29.61
CA HIS A 12 -6.91 -32.55 -30.31
C HIS A 12 -6.18 -31.20 -30.24
N TYR A 13 -5.62 -30.83 -29.07
CA TYR A 13 -4.82 -29.61 -28.94
C TYR A 13 -3.58 -29.64 -29.81
N THR A 14 -2.83 -30.75 -29.79
CA THR A 14 -1.61 -30.90 -30.57
C THR A 14 -1.90 -30.86 -32.07
N HIS A 15 -2.93 -31.58 -32.51
CA HIS A 15 -3.34 -31.58 -33.91
C HIS A 15 -3.80 -30.20 -34.36
N TYR A 16 -4.64 -29.52 -33.59
CA TYR A 16 -5.11 -28.17 -33.93
C TYR A 16 -3.94 -27.18 -34.06
N ILE A 17 -2.99 -27.19 -33.12
CA ILE A 17 -1.79 -26.34 -33.20
C ILE A 17 -0.95 -26.68 -34.43
N SER A 18 -0.88 -27.95 -34.85
CA SER A 18 -0.15 -28.35 -36.06
C SER A 18 -0.81 -27.90 -37.38
N THR A 19 -2.07 -27.48 -37.36
CA THR A 19 -2.77 -26.99 -38.58
C THR A 19 -2.39 -25.56 -38.97
N PHE A 20 -1.83 -24.77 -38.05
CA PHE A 20 -1.38 -23.41 -38.35
C PHE A 20 -0.15 -23.44 -39.26
N LYS A 21 -0.19 -22.62 -40.31
CA LYS A 21 0.84 -22.64 -41.37
C LYS A 21 2.06 -21.80 -41.02
N THR A 22 1.84 -20.70 -40.30
CA THR A 22 2.92 -19.77 -39.92
C THR A 22 3.02 -19.60 -38.42
N ARG A 23 4.22 -19.19 -37.97
CA ARG A 23 4.46 -18.80 -36.57
C ARG A 23 3.54 -17.64 -36.16
N GLN A 24 3.29 -16.70 -37.06
CA GLN A 24 2.42 -15.55 -36.81
C GLN A 24 0.98 -15.99 -36.54
N ASP A 25 0.44 -16.94 -37.31
CA ASP A 25 -0.92 -17.45 -37.08
C ASP A 25 -1.07 -18.05 -35.66
N ILE A 26 -0.01 -18.73 -35.17
CA ILE A 26 0.01 -19.27 -33.81
C ILE A 26 0.07 -18.15 -32.76
N ILE A 27 0.85 -17.10 -33.00
CA ILE A 27 0.93 -15.94 -32.10
C ILE A 27 -0.44 -15.27 -32.00
N ASP A 28 -1.05 -14.95 -33.14
CA ASP A 28 -2.34 -14.26 -33.20
C ASP A 28 -3.42 -15.10 -32.50
N PHE A 29 -3.48 -16.40 -32.82
CA PHE A 29 -4.40 -17.33 -32.16
C PHE A 29 -4.22 -17.36 -30.63
N LEU A 30 -2.98 -17.47 -30.14
CA LEU A 30 -2.72 -17.53 -28.69
C LEU A 30 -3.04 -16.19 -28.02
N MET A 31 -2.67 -15.06 -28.64
CA MET A 31 -2.98 -13.73 -28.11
C MET A 31 -4.48 -13.50 -28.00
N GLU A 32 -5.23 -13.76 -29.07
CA GLU A 32 -6.70 -13.64 -29.08
C GLU A 32 -7.33 -14.57 -28.05
N THR A 33 -6.86 -15.82 -27.97
CA THR A 33 -7.35 -16.80 -26.99
C THR A 33 -7.11 -16.35 -25.55
N PHE A 34 -5.93 -15.81 -25.24
CA PHE A 34 -5.62 -15.32 -23.89
C PHE A 34 -6.45 -14.08 -23.51
N ILE A 35 -6.58 -13.13 -24.43
CA ILE A 35 -7.41 -11.93 -24.22
C ILE A 35 -8.87 -12.32 -24.00
N MET A 36 -9.39 -13.21 -24.83
CA MET A 36 -10.75 -13.71 -24.72
C MET A 36 -10.95 -14.51 -23.44
N PHE A 37 -10.01 -15.37 -23.00
CA PHE A 37 -10.13 -16.04 -21.69
C PHE A 37 -10.20 -15.03 -20.55
N LYS A 38 -9.36 -13.98 -20.58
CA LYS A 38 -9.41 -12.90 -19.59
C LYS A 38 -10.78 -12.20 -19.58
N TYR A 39 -11.35 -11.93 -20.75
CA TYR A 39 -12.70 -11.36 -20.86
C TYR A 39 -13.78 -12.32 -20.34
N LEU A 40 -13.70 -13.60 -20.69
CA LEU A 40 -14.68 -14.61 -20.28
C LEU A 40 -14.62 -14.95 -18.78
N MET A 41 -13.51 -14.66 -18.11
CA MET A 41 -13.41 -14.69 -16.65
C MET A 41 -14.07 -13.45 -16.00
N GLY A 42 -14.36 -12.38 -16.75
CA GLY A 42 -14.99 -11.16 -16.27
C GLY A 42 -16.52 -11.25 -16.15
N ASN A 43 -17.04 -12.16 -15.31
CA ASN A 43 -18.46 -12.33 -14.96
C ASN A 43 -19.41 -12.72 -16.12
N VAL A 44 -19.06 -13.72 -16.93
CA VAL A 44 -19.96 -14.26 -17.96
C VAL A 44 -21.19 -14.95 -17.36
N PHE A 45 -21.02 -15.62 -16.22
CA PHE A 45 -22.11 -16.21 -15.46
C PHE A 45 -22.35 -15.43 -14.17
N PRO A 46 -23.58 -15.45 -13.64
CA PRO A 46 -23.87 -14.95 -12.30
C PRO A 46 -22.95 -15.59 -11.24
N ALA A 47 -22.58 -14.84 -10.21
CA ALA A 47 -21.62 -15.29 -9.20
C ALA A 47 -22.14 -16.51 -8.38
N ASP A 48 -23.46 -16.63 -8.25
CA ASP A 48 -24.17 -17.73 -7.63
C ASP A 48 -24.14 -19.03 -8.46
N TRP A 49 -23.86 -18.95 -9.76
CA TRP A 49 -23.74 -20.12 -10.67
C TRP A 49 -22.38 -20.80 -10.53
N MET A 50 -22.03 -21.15 -9.28
CA MET A 50 -20.73 -21.68 -8.89
C MET A 50 -20.32 -22.93 -9.67
N VAL A 51 -21.25 -23.82 -9.97
CA VAL A 51 -20.93 -25.04 -10.73
C VAL A 51 -20.47 -24.69 -12.14
N MET A 52 -21.16 -23.75 -12.80
CA MET A 52 -20.79 -23.29 -14.15
C MET A 52 -19.45 -22.56 -14.13
N ASN A 53 -19.25 -21.65 -13.16
CA ASN A 53 -17.99 -20.94 -12.98
C ASN A 53 -16.82 -21.92 -12.74
N LEU A 54 -16.97 -22.91 -11.85
CA LEU A 54 -15.92 -23.90 -11.58
C LEU A 54 -15.63 -24.81 -12.78
N VAL A 55 -16.66 -25.25 -13.52
CA VAL A 55 -16.47 -26.03 -14.74
C VAL A 55 -15.75 -25.21 -15.81
N GLN A 56 -16.10 -23.93 -15.98
CA GLN A 56 -15.40 -23.03 -16.90
C GLN A 56 -13.93 -22.88 -16.50
N MET A 57 -13.64 -22.62 -15.22
CA MET A 57 -12.25 -22.51 -14.73
C MET A 57 -11.47 -23.81 -14.92
N GLN A 58 -12.08 -24.98 -14.71
CA GLN A 58 -11.43 -26.26 -14.97
C GLN A 58 -11.07 -26.47 -16.45
N VAL A 59 -11.95 -26.05 -17.36
CA VAL A 59 -11.70 -26.13 -18.81
C VAL A 59 -10.59 -25.16 -19.21
N PHE A 60 -10.61 -23.93 -18.68
CA PHE A 60 -9.55 -22.94 -18.93
C PHE A 60 -8.20 -23.41 -18.37
N LEU A 61 -8.18 -24.00 -17.17
CA LEU A 61 -6.99 -24.61 -16.58
C LEU A 61 -6.33 -25.61 -17.54
N ARG A 62 -7.12 -26.52 -18.13
CA ARG A 62 -6.60 -27.50 -19.09
C ARG A 62 -6.02 -26.82 -20.33
N ALA A 63 -6.75 -25.87 -20.91
CA ALA A 63 -6.32 -25.16 -22.11
C ALA A 63 -5.03 -24.35 -21.85
N ILE A 64 -4.97 -23.59 -20.76
CA ILE A 64 -3.79 -22.81 -20.35
C ILE A 64 -2.57 -23.71 -20.18
N ASN A 65 -2.74 -24.90 -19.56
CA ASN A 65 -1.66 -25.86 -19.42
C ASN A 65 -1.16 -26.37 -20.78
N GLN A 66 -2.04 -26.64 -21.74
CA GLN A 66 -1.61 -27.05 -23.08
C GLN A 66 -0.88 -25.92 -23.81
N TYR A 67 -1.43 -24.69 -23.79
CA TYR A 67 -0.82 -23.54 -24.44
C TYR A 67 0.54 -23.15 -23.83
N SER A 68 0.72 -23.33 -22.53
CA SER A 68 2.02 -23.10 -21.89
C SER A 68 3.12 -24.04 -22.37
N ASN A 69 2.78 -25.28 -22.74
CA ASN A 69 3.73 -26.21 -23.35
C ASN A 69 4.11 -25.75 -24.77
N VAL A 70 3.15 -25.20 -25.52
CA VAL A 70 3.39 -24.60 -26.84
C VAL A 70 4.30 -23.38 -26.73
N LEU A 71 4.05 -22.50 -25.74
CA LEU A 71 4.91 -21.35 -25.44
C LEU A 71 6.36 -21.75 -25.18
N ASN A 72 6.58 -22.73 -24.29
CA ASN A 72 7.92 -23.23 -24.01
C ASN A 72 8.60 -23.82 -25.25
N ARG A 73 7.87 -24.56 -26.08
CA ARG A 73 8.46 -25.26 -27.23
C ARG A 73 8.77 -24.35 -28.41
N LEU A 74 7.93 -23.36 -28.68
CA LEU A 74 8.01 -22.56 -29.90
C LEU A 74 8.52 -21.13 -29.64
N PHE A 75 8.32 -20.57 -28.45
CA PHE A 75 8.49 -19.13 -28.20
C PHE A 75 9.52 -18.79 -27.11
N LEU A 76 10.41 -19.72 -26.75
CA LEU A 76 11.55 -19.49 -25.85
C LEU A 76 12.87 -19.18 -26.55
N ASP A 77 12.92 -19.24 -27.89
CA ASP A 77 14.15 -19.02 -28.63
C ASP A 77 14.66 -17.57 -28.51
N GLN A 78 15.99 -17.42 -28.35
CA GLN A 78 16.63 -16.11 -28.15
C GLN A 78 16.44 -15.14 -29.33
N THR A 79 16.32 -15.66 -30.55
CA THR A 79 16.24 -14.88 -31.79
C THR A 79 14.83 -14.37 -32.09
N HIS A 80 13.78 -15.04 -31.61
CA HIS A 80 12.38 -14.74 -31.93
C HIS A 80 11.51 -14.76 -30.67
N PHE A 81 11.93 -14.02 -29.64
CA PHE A 81 11.23 -13.97 -28.36
C PHE A 81 10.05 -12.99 -28.39
N GLU A 82 8.84 -13.52 -28.26
CA GLU A 82 7.59 -12.75 -28.31
C GLU A 82 7.17 -12.20 -26.95
N LEU A 83 7.73 -11.06 -26.56
CA LEU A 83 7.51 -10.46 -25.23
C LEU A 83 6.03 -10.26 -24.86
N GLN A 84 5.23 -9.74 -25.80
CA GLN A 84 3.81 -9.44 -25.55
C GLN A 84 2.97 -10.70 -25.33
N LEU A 85 3.26 -11.76 -26.08
CA LEU A 85 2.57 -13.04 -25.94
C LEU A 85 2.80 -13.65 -24.55
N TRP A 86 4.06 -13.66 -24.10
CA TRP A 86 4.43 -14.10 -22.75
C TRP A 86 3.81 -13.22 -21.66
N ASN A 87 3.80 -11.90 -21.86
CA ASN A 87 3.18 -10.98 -20.92
C ASN A 87 1.67 -11.25 -20.76
N ASN A 88 0.96 -11.46 -21.87
CA ASN A 88 -0.44 -11.83 -21.87
C ASN A 88 -0.70 -13.18 -21.19
N TYR A 89 0.19 -14.16 -21.38
CA TYR A 89 0.11 -15.43 -20.66
C TYR A 89 0.22 -15.24 -19.14
N PHE A 90 1.22 -14.50 -18.66
CA PHE A 90 1.37 -14.25 -17.22
C PHE A 90 0.16 -13.51 -16.66
N HIS A 91 -0.30 -12.43 -17.31
CA HIS A 91 -1.49 -11.71 -16.86
C HIS A 91 -2.76 -12.57 -16.88
N LEU A 92 -2.91 -13.48 -17.84
CA LEU A 92 -4.00 -14.45 -17.86
C LEU A 92 -3.93 -15.40 -16.65
N THR A 93 -2.75 -15.95 -16.37
CA THR A 93 -2.56 -16.87 -15.22
C THR A 93 -2.79 -16.17 -13.89
N VAL A 94 -2.37 -14.91 -13.76
CA VAL A 94 -2.61 -14.08 -12.58
C VAL A 94 -4.11 -13.84 -12.41
N ALA A 95 -4.81 -13.42 -13.47
CA ALA A 95 -6.26 -13.23 -13.45
C ALA A 95 -7.03 -14.51 -13.10
N PHE A 96 -6.54 -15.66 -13.55
CA PHE A 96 -7.09 -16.97 -13.16
C PHE A 96 -6.90 -17.22 -11.66
N LEU A 97 -5.68 -17.08 -11.15
CA LEU A 97 -5.34 -17.34 -9.74
C LEU A 97 -6.05 -16.38 -8.77
N THR A 98 -6.30 -15.14 -9.19
CA THR A 98 -6.96 -14.11 -8.38
C THR A 98 -8.49 -14.12 -8.53
N HIS A 99 -9.05 -14.95 -9.41
CA HIS A 99 -10.49 -14.98 -9.68
C HIS A 99 -11.34 -15.34 -8.45
N LYS A 100 -12.40 -14.57 -8.20
CA LYS A 100 -13.25 -14.67 -7.00
C LYS A 100 -13.82 -16.07 -6.76
N SER A 101 -14.22 -16.79 -7.81
CA SER A 101 -14.75 -18.15 -7.68
C SER A 101 -13.73 -19.19 -7.21
N LEU A 102 -12.43 -18.88 -7.29
CA LEU A 102 -11.34 -19.74 -6.84
C LEU A 102 -10.80 -19.33 -5.45
N GLN A 103 -11.27 -18.21 -4.88
CA GLN A 103 -10.95 -17.80 -3.52
C GLN A 103 -11.76 -18.57 -2.49
N LEU A 104 -11.36 -19.82 -2.28
CA LEU A 104 -12.09 -20.81 -1.47
C LEU A 104 -12.26 -20.41 0.00
N GLU A 105 -11.38 -19.56 0.51
CA GLU A 105 -11.41 -18.94 1.83
C GLU A 105 -12.61 -18.01 2.06
N SER A 106 -13.20 -17.48 0.98
CA SER A 106 -14.41 -16.64 1.05
C SER A 106 -15.69 -17.46 1.21
N PHE A 107 -15.62 -18.79 1.05
CA PHE A 107 -16.77 -19.68 1.15
C PHE A 107 -16.89 -20.33 2.53
N SER A 108 -18.09 -20.78 2.87
CA SER A 108 -18.31 -21.62 4.04
C SER A 108 -17.48 -22.90 3.97
N GLN A 109 -17.11 -23.43 5.13
CA GLN A 109 -16.27 -24.62 5.23
C GLN A 109 -16.85 -25.82 4.47
N GLU A 110 -18.16 -26.03 4.53
CA GLU A 110 -18.85 -27.10 3.81
C GLU A 110 -18.73 -26.96 2.29
N LYS A 111 -18.97 -25.75 1.78
CA LYS A 111 -18.86 -25.45 0.34
C LYS A 111 -17.43 -25.63 -0.13
N ARG A 112 -16.45 -25.13 0.62
CA ARG A 112 -15.01 -25.33 0.36
C ARG A 112 -14.65 -26.81 0.28
N ASN A 113 -15.03 -27.60 1.27
CA ASN A 113 -14.74 -29.04 1.31
C ASN A 113 -15.34 -29.78 0.10
N LYS A 114 -16.59 -29.45 -0.28
CA LYS A 114 -17.24 -30.06 -1.46
C LYS A 114 -16.52 -29.72 -2.77
N ILE A 115 -16.05 -28.48 -2.92
CA ILE A 115 -15.29 -28.05 -4.10
C ILE A 115 -13.95 -28.78 -4.16
N LEU A 116 -13.20 -28.81 -3.05
CA LEU A 116 -11.90 -29.48 -2.97
C LEU A 116 -12.00 -30.98 -3.26
N ASN A 117 -13.03 -31.66 -2.74
CA ASN A 117 -13.23 -33.09 -2.98
C ASN A 117 -13.53 -33.41 -4.46
N LYS A 118 -14.20 -32.50 -5.18
CA LYS A 118 -14.63 -32.74 -6.57
C LYS A 118 -13.60 -32.26 -7.60
N TYR A 119 -12.95 -31.13 -7.35
CA TYR A 119 -12.12 -30.44 -8.33
C TYR A 119 -10.65 -30.30 -7.91
N GLY A 120 -10.32 -30.56 -6.64
CA GLY A 120 -9.05 -30.16 -6.05
C GLY A 120 -8.92 -28.64 -5.94
N ASP A 121 -7.74 -28.17 -5.50
CA ASP A 121 -7.41 -26.74 -5.56
C ASP A 121 -6.70 -26.43 -6.89
N MET A 122 -7.46 -25.90 -7.85
CA MET A 122 -6.96 -25.55 -9.19
C MET A 122 -5.83 -24.51 -9.14
N ARG A 123 -5.78 -23.69 -8.08
CA ARG A 123 -4.77 -22.63 -7.93
C ARG A 123 -3.38 -23.20 -7.77
N LYS A 124 -3.24 -24.36 -7.12
CA LYS A 124 -1.95 -25.06 -6.96
C LYS A 124 -1.34 -25.41 -8.31
N THR A 125 -2.13 -26.02 -9.19
CA THR A 125 -1.66 -26.49 -10.50
C THR A 125 -1.15 -25.34 -11.37
N ILE A 126 -1.89 -24.22 -11.44
CA ILE A 126 -1.44 -23.03 -12.17
C ILE A 126 -0.28 -22.34 -11.44
N GLY A 127 -0.26 -22.36 -10.11
CA GLY A 127 0.84 -21.86 -9.29
C GLY A 127 2.19 -22.53 -9.59
N PHE A 128 2.20 -23.85 -9.70
CA PHE A 128 3.40 -24.56 -10.14
C PHE A 128 3.74 -24.24 -11.59
N LYS A 129 2.73 -24.10 -12.45
CA LYS A 129 2.96 -23.77 -13.85
C LYS A 129 3.55 -22.37 -14.04
N ILE A 130 3.03 -21.34 -13.38
CA ILE A 130 3.56 -19.97 -13.47
C ILE A 130 5.01 -19.92 -12.98
N ARG A 131 5.34 -20.66 -11.91
CA ARG A 131 6.71 -20.82 -11.42
C ARG A 131 7.62 -21.45 -12.47
N ASP A 132 7.23 -22.58 -13.04
CA ASP A 132 8.04 -23.30 -14.03
C ASP A 132 8.24 -22.45 -15.29
N MET A 133 7.18 -21.80 -15.77
CA MET A 133 7.21 -20.87 -16.90
C MET A 133 8.15 -19.70 -16.64
N TRP A 134 8.14 -19.13 -15.43
CA TRP A 134 9.07 -18.07 -15.04
C TRP A 134 10.53 -18.53 -15.09
N TYR A 135 10.85 -19.69 -14.51
CA TYR A 135 12.23 -20.20 -14.52
C TYR A 135 12.73 -20.55 -15.92
N ASN A 136 11.85 -20.98 -16.82
CA ASN A 136 12.19 -21.30 -18.21
C ASN A 136 12.56 -20.06 -19.06
N LEU A 137 12.19 -18.84 -18.65
CA LEU A 137 12.50 -17.62 -19.40
C LEU A 137 14.00 -17.32 -19.53
N GLY A 138 14.84 -17.90 -18.66
CA GLY A 138 16.29 -17.68 -18.67
C GLY A 138 16.66 -16.18 -18.68
N PRO A 139 17.46 -15.69 -19.65
CA PRO A 139 17.88 -14.29 -19.71
C PRO A 139 16.73 -13.31 -20.04
N HIS A 140 15.60 -13.80 -20.56
CA HIS A 140 14.47 -12.95 -20.92
C HIS A 140 13.71 -12.39 -19.71
N LYS A 141 13.95 -12.91 -18.50
CA LYS A 141 13.34 -12.43 -17.24
C LYS A 141 13.51 -10.93 -17.04
N MET A 142 14.66 -10.36 -17.43
CA MET A 142 14.92 -8.92 -17.30
C MET A 142 14.00 -8.05 -18.15
N LYS A 143 13.41 -8.58 -19.22
CA LYS A 143 12.42 -7.86 -20.03
C LYS A 143 11.09 -7.67 -19.29
N PHE A 144 10.85 -8.46 -18.23
CA PHE A 144 9.62 -8.42 -17.42
C PHE A 144 9.80 -7.66 -16.11
N ILE A 145 11.02 -7.44 -15.64
CA ILE A 145 11.29 -6.71 -14.40
C ILE A 145 11.41 -5.21 -14.74
N PRO A 146 10.65 -4.31 -14.08
CA PRO A 146 9.84 -4.54 -12.87
C PRO A 146 8.35 -4.83 -13.11
N ALA A 147 7.85 -4.76 -14.34
CA ALA A 147 6.41 -4.83 -14.66
C ALA A 147 5.69 -6.08 -14.11
N MET A 148 6.39 -7.22 -13.99
CA MET A 148 5.83 -8.49 -13.49
C MET A 148 5.86 -8.63 -11.97
N VAL A 149 6.48 -7.69 -11.23
CA VAL A 149 6.53 -7.72 -9.77
C VAL A 149 5.12 -7.63 -9.16
N GLY A 150 4.31 -6.68 -9.63
CA GLY A 150 2.92 -6.52 -9.17
C GLY A 150 2.05 -7.74 -9.43
N PRO A 151 1.96 -8.25 -10.67
CA PRO A 151 1.16 -9.44 -10.97
C PRO A 151 1.60 -10.70 -10.19
N ILE A 152 2.91 -10.91 -10.00
CA ILE A 152 3.39 -12.04 -9.16
C ILE A 152 3.06 -11.81 -7.69
N LEU A 153 3.12 -10.56 -7.22
CA LEU A 153 2.69 -10.22 -5.86
C LEU A 153 1.22 -10.55 -5.62
N GLU A 154 0.32 -10.20 -6.53
CA GLU A 154 -1.10 -10.57 -6.45
C GLU A 154 -1.29 -12.07 -6.24
N VAL A 155 -0.51 -12.89 -6.96
CA VAL A 155 -0.52 -14.37 -6.82
C VAL A 155 -0.01 -14.80 -5.45
N THR A 156 1.10 -14.23 -4.98
CA THR A 156 1.68 -14.58 -3.68
C THR A 156 0.79 -14.19 -2.50
N LEU A 157 -0.10 -13.22 -2.66
CA LEU A 157 -1.03 -12.79 -1.62
C LEU A 157 -2.24 -13.72 -1.48
N VAL A 158 -2.53 -14.57 -2.47
CA VAL A 158 -3.61 -15.57 -2.40
C VAL A 158 -3.37 -16.51 -1.20
N PRO A 159 -4.36 -16.73 -0.30
CA PRO A 159 -4.20 -17.51 0.92
C PRO A 159 -4.26 -19.03 0.67
N GLU A 160 -3.34 -19.50 -0.15
CA GLU A 160 -3.10 -20.91 -0.41
C GLU A 160 -1.61 -21.23 -0.12
N PRO A 161 -1.30 -22.03 0.92
CA PRO A 161 0.07 -22.21 1.40
C PRO A 161 1.06 -22.82 0.40
N GLU A 162 0.64 -23.76 -0.45
CA GLU A 162 1.56 -24.41 -1.41
C GLU A 162 1.91 -23.48 -2.56
N LEU A 163 0.95 -22.71 -3.05
CA LEU A 163 1.08 -21.64 -4.03
C LEU A 163 2.05 -20.60 -3.52
N ARG A 164 1.84 -20.09 -2.30
CA ARG A 164 2.75 -19.12 -1.67
C ARG A 164 4.20 -19.65 -1.63
N LYS A 165 4.38 -20.88 -1.16
CA LYS A 165 5.71 -21.53 -1.11
C LYS A 165 6.33 -21.70 -2.50
N ALA A 166 5.53 -21.92 -3.53
CA ALA A 166 6.00 -22.08 -4.90
C ALA A 166 6.33 -20.75 -5.59
N THR A 167 5.61 -19.68 -5.29
CA THR A 167 5.72 -18.40 -6.01
C THR A 167 6.55 -17.35 -5.30
N ILE A 168 6.61 -17.32 -3.95
CA ILE A 168 7.45 -16.37 -3.22
C ILE A 168 8.94 -16.44 -3.64
N PRO A 169 9.55 -17.62 -3.87
CA PRO A 169 10.94 -17.70 -4.34
C PRO A 169 11.21 -17.01 -5.69
N ILE A 170 10.17 -16.72 -6.49
CA ILE A 170 10.29 -15.95 -7.73
C ILE A 170 10.83 -14.55 -7.45
N PHE A 171 10.48 -13.93 -6.30
CA PHE A 171 11.02 -12.63 -5.91
C PHE A 171 12.53 -12.65 -5.72
N PHE A 172 13.06 -13.70 -5.09
CA PHE A 172 14.51 -13.86 -4.96
C PHE A 172 15.20 -14.08 -6.32
N ASP A 173 14.53 -14.78 -7.24
CA ASP A 173 15.03 -14.92 -8.62
C ASP A 173 15.00 -13.59 -9.39
N MET A 174 13.96 -12.74 -9.20
CA MET A 174 13.91 -11.39 -9.76
C MET A 174 15.05 -10.51 -9.23
N MET A 175 15.35 -10.58 -7.92
CA MET A 175 16.49 -9.87 -7.32
C MET A 175 17.82 -10.30 -7.94
N GLN A 176 18.04 -11.61 -8.08
CA GLN A 176 19.24 -12.15 -8.72
C GLN A 176 19.37 -11.73 -10.19
N CYS A 177 18.27 -11.77 -10.94
CA CYS A 177 18.26 -11.31 -12.33
C CYS A 177 18.67 -9.84 -12.40
N GLU A 178 18.03 -8.96 -11.63
CA GLU A 178 18.36 -7.53 -11.69
C GLU A 178 19.82 -7.29 -11.26
N HIS A 179 20.30 -7.95 -10.22
CA HIS A 179 21.70 -7.82 -9.79
C HIS A 179 22.71 -8.27 -10.85
N ASN A 180 22.43 -9.37 -11.56
CA ASN A 180 23.36 -9.92 -12.56
C ASN A 180 23.36 -9.15 -13.88
N PHE A 181 22.22 -8.59 -14.28
CA PHE A 181 22.05 -7.92 -15.58
C PHE A 181 22.04 -6.39 -15.49
N SER A 182 21.89 -5.80 -14.30
CA SER A 182 21.96 -4.34 -14.10
C SER A 182 23.43 -3.89 -14.06
N PRO A 183 23.78 -2.80 -14.78
CA PRO A 183 25.16 -2.28 -14.79
C PRO A 183 25.63 -1.82 -13.41
N ALA A 184 24.71 -1.50 -12.51
CA ALA A 184 24.99 -1.03 -11.15
C ALA A 184 25.01 -2.15 -10.10
N HIS A 185 24.87 -3.42 -10.52
CA HIS A 185 24.85 -4.61 -9.66
C HIS A 185 23.98 -4.45 -8.40
N ASN A 186 22.78 -3.91 -8.57
CA ASN A 186 21.78 -3.76 -7.52
C ASN A 186 20.39 -4.15 -8.04
N PHE A 187 19.41 -4.26 -7.14
CA PHE A 187 18.02 -4.62 -7.46
C PHE A 187 17.04 -3.49 -7.11
N ARG A 188 17.46 -2.22 -7.22
CA ARG A 188 16.64 -1.07 -6.77
C ARG A 188 15.32 -0.96 -7.52
N LYS A 189 15.25 -1.32 -8.81
CA LYS A 189 13.98 -1.23 -9.56
C LYS A 189 12.97 -2.24 -9.04
N PHE A 190 13.40 -3.48 -8.81
CA PHE A 190 12.63 -4.54 -8.19
C PHE A 190 12.17 -4.14 -6.78
N GLU A 191 13.09 -3.69 -5.93
CA GLU A 191 12.78 -3.28 -4.55
C GLU A 191 11.72 -2.18 -4.53
N ASN A 192 11.90 -1.13 -5.32
CA ASN A 192 10.98 0.00 -5.37
C ASN A 192 9.59 -0.42 -5.85
N GLU A 193 9.51 -1.24 -6.89
CA GLU A 193 8.23 -1.71 -7.41
C GLU A 193 7.55 -2.67 -6.44
N LEU A 194 8.31 -3.56 -5.78
CA LEU A 194 7.75 -4.50 -4.80
C LEU A 194 7.16 -3.75 -3.60
N ILE A 195 7.87 -2.77 -3.03
CA ILE A 195 7.37 -1.97 -1.90
C ILE A 195 6.11 -1.19 -2.31
N LYS A 196 6.14 -0.54 -3.47
CA LYS A 196 5.01 0.25 -3.98
C LYS A 196 3.78 -0.59 -4.25
N LYS A 197 3.96 -1.79 -4.83
CA LYS A 197 2.85 -2.72 -5.08
C LYS A 197 2.36 -3.32 -3.77
N LEU A 198 3.25 -3.70 -2.86
CA LEU A 198 2.86 -4.25 -1.57
C LEU A 198 2.03 -3.29 -0.73
N ASP A 199 2.38 -2.00 -0.73
CA ASP A 199 1.56 -0.95 -0.14
C ASP A 199 0.12 -0.94 -0.70
N GLN A 200 -0.01 -0.86 -2.03
CA GLN A 200 -1.31 -0.81 -2.72
C GLN A 200 -2.16 -2.06 -2.46
N GLU A 201 -1.53 -3.23 -2.49
CA GLU A 201 -2.20 -4.52 -2.38
C GLU A 201 -2.71 -4.80 -0.96
N VAL A 202 -1.89 -4.47 0.07
CA VAL A 202 -2.27 -4.66 1.47
C VAL A 202 -3.30 -3.64 1.91
N GLU A 203 -3.17 -2.39 1.45
CA GLU A 203 -4.22 -1.38 1.59
C GLU A 203 -5.54 -1.84 0.95
N GLY A 204 -5.47 -2.48 -0.23
CA GLY A 204 -6.61 -3.08 -0.93
C GLY A 204 -7.23 -4.30 -0.25
N GLY A 205 -6.78 -4.67 0.95
CA GLY A 205 -7.36 -5.74 1.76
C GLY A 205 -6.71 -7.12 1.58
N ARG A 206 -5.62 -7.22 0.81
CA ARG A 206 -4.89 -8.49 0.62
C ARG A 206 -3.76 -8.67 1.64
N GLY A 207 -3.23 -9.89 1.77
CA GLY A 207 -2.15 -10.21 2.71
C GLY A 207 -2.63 -10.52 4.13
N ASP A 208 -1.84 -11.30 4.86
CA ASP A 208 -2.12 -11.74 6.22
C ASP A 208 -0.83 -12.00 7.00
N GLU A 209 -0.96 -12.27 8.30
CA GLU A 209 0.19 -12.54 9.17
C GLU A 209 0.98 -13.79 8.74
N GLN A 210 0.29 -14.80 8.19
CA GLN A 210 0.94 -15.98 7.64
C GLN A 210 1.82 -15.64 6.42
N TYR A 211 1.36 -14.75 5.55
CA TYR A 211 2.11 -14.26 4.40
C TYR A 211 3.36 -13.51 4.85
N LYS A 212 3.25 -12.62 5.86
CA LYS A 212 4.40 -11.91 6.43
C LYS A 212 5.50 -12.86 6.88
N VAL A 213 5.14 -13.82 7.73
CA VAL A 213 6.08 -14.82 8.27
C VAL A 213 6.70 -15.66 7.15
N LEU A 214 5.90 -16.08 6.17
CA LEU A 214 6.37 -16.92 5.08
C LEU A 214 7.29 -16.16 4.11
N LEU A 215 6.97 -14.91 3.80
CA LEU A 215 7.76 -14.03 2.94
C LEU A 215 9.13 -13.78 3.55
N GLU A 216 9.15 -13.35 4.83
CA GLU A 216 10.39 -13.09 5.57
C GLU A 216 11.26 -14.34 5.61
N LYS A 217 10.70 -15.48 6.07
CA LYS A 217 11.43 -16.73 6.17
C LYS A 217 12.02 -17.18 4.83
N THR A 218 11.21 -17.19 3.78
CA THR A 218 11.63 -17.67 2.46
C THR A 218 12.74 -16.80 1.88
N LEU A 219 12.59 -15.47 1.95
CA LEU A 219 13.62 -14.56 1.45
C LEU A 219 14.91 -14.67 2.26
N LEU A 220 14.84 -14.72 3.60
CA LEU A 220 16.03 -14.90 4.45
C LEU A 220 16.76 -16.22 4.15
N ASP A 221 16.02 -17.32 4.01
CA ASP A 221 16.59 -18.64 3.72
C ASP A 221 17.35 -18.66 2.38
N HIS A 222 16.85 -17.94 1.37
CA HIS A 222 17.49 -17.82 0.07
C HIS A 222 18.66 -16.82 0.06
N CYS A 223 18.47 -15.63 0.65
CA CYS A 223 19.48 -14.58 0.69
C CYS A 223 20.72 -15.00 1.49
N ARG A 224 20.55 -15.61 2.68
CA ARG A 224 21.69 -16.04 3.53
C ARG A 224 22.57 -17.11 2.88
N ARG A 225 22.02 -17.88 1.94
CA ARG A 225 22.77 -18.88 1.17
C ARG A 225 23.51 -18.28 -0.03
N HIS A 226 23.24 -17.02 -0.38
CA HIS A 226 23.76 -16.38 -1.58
C HIS A 226 24.92 -15.42 -1.27
N ARG A 227 26.05 -15.62 -1.95
CA ARG A 227 27.32 -14.93 -1.65
C ARG A 227 27.27 -13.41 -1.75
N TYR A 228 26.57 -12.86 -2.74
CA TYR A 228 26.56 -11.41 -3.04
C TYR A 228 25.30 -10.69 -2.57
N LEU A 229 24.22 -11.42 -2.30
CA LEU A 229 22.91 -10.85 -1.97
C LEU A 229 22.51 -11.08 -0.51
N SER A 230 23.38 -11.72 0.29
CA SER A 230 23.07 -12.02 1.68
C SER A 230 22.71 -10.75 2.46
N GLN A 231 23.57 -9.73 2.44
CA GLN A 231 23.35 -8.53 3.22
C GLN A 231 22.18 -7.69 2.69
N SER A 232 22.22 -7.30 1.42
CA SER A 232 21.20 -6.46 0.80
C SER A 232 19.83 -7.15 0.75
N GLY A 233 19.79 -8.46 0.53
CA GLY A 233 18.56 -9.23 0.53
C GLY A 233 17.98 -9.49 1.93
N GLU A 234 18.82 -9.58 2.96
CA GLU A 234 18.38 -9.62 4.36
C GLU A 234 17.80 -8.27 4.80
N GLU A 235 18.45 -7.16 4.44
CA GLU A 235 17.92 -5.81 4.66
C GLU A 235 16.54 -5.65 4.01
N LEU A 236 16.35 -6.12 2.77
CA LEU A 236 15.05 -6.11 2.10
C LEU A 236 14.01 -6.98 2.82
N ALA A 237 14.37 -8.21 3.21
CA ALA A 237 13.42 -9.12 3.87
C ALA A 237 12.89 -8.55 5.19
N LEU A 238 13.78 -7.96 6.00
CA LEU A 238 13.41 -7.30 7.25
C LEU A 238 12.60 -6.03 6.99
N LEU A 239 12.95 -5.26 5.96
CA LEU A 239 12.18 -4.10 5.53
C LEU A 239 10.74 -4.47 5.14
N LEU A 240 10.56 -5.51 4.34
CA LEU A 240 9.25 -6.00 3.90
C LEU A 240 8.43 -6.55 5.07
N SER A 241 9.07 -7.24 6.03
CA SER A 241 8.39 -7.73 7.23
C SER A 241 7.89 -6.59 8.10
N SER A 242 8.73 -5.58 8.39
CA SER A 242 8.34 -4.39 9.15
C SER A 242 7.28 -3.57 8.42
N LEU A 243 7.36 -3.45 7.09
CA LEU A 243 6.33 -2.81 6.28
C LEU A 243 4.99 -3.54 6.39
N LEU A 244 4.98 -4.87 6.25
CA LEU A 244 3.78 -5.68 6.38
C LEU A 244 3.17 -5.58 7.78
N GLU A 245 3.98 -5.56 8.83
CA GLU A 245 3.51 -5.35 10.19
C GLU A 245 2.76 -4.01 10.35
N ASN A 246 3.36 -2.92 9.85
CA ASN A 246 2.75 -1.59 9.88
C ASN A 246 1.47 -1.50 9.03
N LEU A 247 1.47 -2.09 7.83
CA LEU A 247 0.31 -2.07 6.92
C LEU A 247 -0.84 -2.96 7.41
N LEU A 248 -0.53 -4.13 7.97
CA LEU A 248 -1.54 -5.02 8.55
C LEU A 248 -2.17 -4.38 9.79
N ALA A 249 -1.37 -3.74 10.65
CA ALA A 249 -1.88 -2.94 11.77
C ALA A 249 -2.79 -1.81 11.26
N TYR A 250 -2.33 -1.04 10.28
CA TYR A 250 -3.13 0.01 9.64
C TYR A 250 -4.48 -0.51 9.13
N ARG A 251 -4.50 -1.65 8.43
CA ARG A 251 -5.72 -2.26 7.90
C ARG A 251 -6.72 -2.68 8.98
N THR A 252 -6.25 -3.31 10.07
CA THR A 252 -7.15 -3.73 11.16
C THR A 252 -7.91 -2.58 11.79
N ILE A 253 -7.35 -1.37 11.70
CA ILE A 253 -7.88 -0.17 12.35
C ILE A 253 -8.70 0.67 11.38
N THR A 254 -8.41 0.64 10.09
CA THR A 254 -9.22 1.36 9.10
C THR A 254 -10.59 0.73 8.86
N GLN A 255 -10.75 -0.57 9.11
CA GLN A 255 -12.02 -1.27 8.90
C GLN A 255 -13.06 -0.98 10.00
N ASP A 256 -12.63 -0.85 11.26
CA ASP A 256 -13.54 -0.73 12.43
C ASP A 256 -13.16 0.41 13.42
N GLY A 257 -12.12 1.19 13.13
CA GLY A 257 -11.53 2.14 14.08
C GLY A 257 -12.04 3.56 13.99
N SER A 258 -12.00 4.26 15.14
CA SER A 258 -12.26 5.70 15.22
C SER A 258 -11.31 6.51 14.31
N PRO A 259 -11.73 7.71 13.84
CA PRO A 259 -10.88 8.58 13.04
C PRO A 259 -9.50 8.85 13.66
N GLU A 260 -9.43 8.91 15.00
CA GLU A 260 -8.20 9.14 15.77
C GLU A 260 -7.22 7.96 15.68
N HIS A 261 -7.71 6.72 15.74
CA HIS A 261 -6.85 5.55 15.54
C HIS A 261 -6.37 5.44 14.10
N ARG A 262 -7.22 5.82 13.12
CA ARG A 262 -6.84 5.91 11.71
C ARG A 262 -5.71 6.94 11.52
N MET A 263 -5.81 8.12 12.13
CA MET A 263 -4.74 9.13 12.10
C MET A 263 -3.45 8.59 12.71
N SER A 264 -3.49 8.01 13.92
CA SER A 264 -2.30 7.48 14.59
C SER A 264 -1.58 6.41 13.77
N CYS A 265 -2.32 5.51 13.12
CA CYS A 265 -1.71 4.50 12.28
C CYS A 265 -1.22 5.05 10.94
N THR A 266 -1.91 6.04 10.39
CA THR A 266 -1.43 6.76 9.21
C THR A 266 -0.08 7.40 9.52
N VAL A 267 0.08 8.03 10.68
CA VAL A 267 1.34 8.62 11.14
C VAL A 267 2.45 7.56 11.34
N ASN A 268 2.14 6.37 11.86
CA ASN A 268 3.13 5.29 11.98
C ASN A 268 3.65 4.83 10.61
N VAL A 269 2.75 4.63 9.65
CA VAL A 269 3.11 4.27 8.26
C VAL A 269 3.91 5.40 7.60
N LEU A 270 3.51 6.65 7.86
CA LEU A 270 4.19 7.84 7.37
C LEU A 270 5.62 7.96 7.89
N ASN A 271 5.82 7.76 9.20
CA ASN A 271 7.15 7.75 9.82
C ASN A 271 8.02 6.64 9.24
N PHE A 272 7.47 5.45 9.01
CA PHE A 272 8.18 4.36 8.35
C PHE A 272 8.69 4.78 6.96
N TYR A 273 7.86 5.40 6.12
CA TYR A 273 8.29 5.85 4.80
C TYR A 273 9.25 7.03 4.83
N LYS A 274 9.13 7.91 5.84
CA LYS A 274 10.09 9.01 6.08
C LYS A 274 11.47 8.48 6.41
N GLU A 275 11.57 7.56 7.36
CA GLU A 275 12.84 6.93 7.77
C GLU A 275 13.51 6.20 6.61
N LYS A 276 12.71 5.56 5.74
CA LYS A 276 13.20 4.83 4.57
C LYS A 276 13.39 5.70 3.33
N LYS A 277 13.18 7.03 3.43
CA LYS A 277 13.34 8.00 2.34
C LYS A 277 12.54 7.61 1.08
N ARG A 278 11.30 7.16 1.27
CA ARG A 278 10.37 6.78 0.20
C ARG A 278 9.35 7.90 -0.02
N GLU A 279 9.80 8.97 -0.67
CA GLU A 279 9.08 10.25 -0.76
C GLU A 279 7.74 10.16 -1.51
N ASP A 280 7.65 9.35 -2.57
CA ASP A 280 6.41 9.19 -3.36
C ASP A 280 5.25 8.62 -2.52
N ILE A 281 5.52 7.53 -1.80
CA ILE A 281 4.54 6.90 -0.94
C ILE A 281 4.28 7.79 0.29
N TYR A 282 5.34 8.37 0.87
CA TYR A 282 5.24 9.31 1.98
C TYR A 282 4.27 10.47 1.69
N ILE A 283 4.42 11.14 0.54
CA ILE A 283 3.54 12.23 0.12
C ILE A 283 2.10 11.73 -0.04
N ARG A 284 1.90 10.56 -0.66
CA ARG A 284 0.54 9.97 -0.75
C ARG A 284 -0.11 9.78 0.62
N TYR A 285 0.64 9.32 1.63
CA TYR A 285 0.14 9.19 3.00
C TYR A 285 -0.05 10.53 3.71
N LEU A 286 0.76 11.56 3.42
CA LEU A 286 0.51 12.93 3.90
C LEU A 286 -0.86 13.44 3.44
N TYR A 287 -1.20 13.27 2.16
CA TYR A 287 -2.51 13.72 1.66
C TYR A 287 -3.68 12.93 2.25
N LYS A 288 -3.53 11.61 2.44
CA LYS A 288 -4.53 10.82 3.18
C LYS A 288 -4.70 11.31 4.62
N LEU A 289 -3.60 11.66 5.30
CA LEU A 289 -3.64 12.21 6.66
C LEU A 289 -4.30 13.58 6.69
N ARG A 290 -3.98 14.45 5.72
CA ARG A 290 -4.64 15.74 5.54
C ARG A 290 -6.15 15.57 5.39
N ASP A 291 -6.59 14.66 4.53
CA ASP A 291 -8.02 14.42 4.29
C ASP A 291 -8.73 13.95 5.57
N LEU A 292 -8.10 13.06 6.35
CA LEU A 292 -8.59 12.67 7.68
C LEU A 292 -8.67 13.87 8.64
N HIS A 293 -7.68 14.77 8.62
CA HIS A 293 -7.72 15.98 9.44
C HIS A 293 -8.84 16.93 9.02
N LEU A 294 -9.08 17.08 7.72
CA LEU A 294 -10.18 17.89 7.19
C LEU A 294 -11.55 17.33 7.59
N ASP A 295 -11.72 16.01 7.51
CA ASP A 295 -12.95 15.32 7.96
C ASP A 295 -13.24 15.55 9.45
N CYS A 296 -12.19 15.76 10.27
CA CYS A 296 -12.31 16.01 11.70
C CYS A 296 -12.28 17.50 12.09
N GLU A 297 -12.25 18.40 11.11
CA GLU A 297 -12.08 19.85 11.25
C GLU A 297 -10.78 20.27 11.98
N ASN A 298 -9.77 19.40 11.94
CA ASN A 298 -8.45 19.63 12.52
C ASN A 298 -7.56 20.44 11.55
N TYR A 299 -7.95 21.68 11.25
CA TYR A 299 -7.27 22.50 10.23
C TYR A 299 -5.80 22.79 10.56
N THR A 300 -5.44 22.94 11.85
CA THR A 300 -4.05 23.15 12.27
C THR A 300 -3.15 21.98 11.88
N GLU A 301 -3.60 20.76 12.16
CA GLU A 301 -2.85 19.54 11.88
C GLU A 301 -2.81 19.26 10.37
N ALA A 302 -3.90 19.59 9.64
CA ALA A 302 -3.90 19.56 8.17
C ALA A 302 -2.83 20.49 7.58
N ALA A 303 -2.68 21.69 8.16
CA ALA A 303 -1.66 22.66 7.75
C ALA A 303 -0.24 22.14 8.02
N TYR A 304 0.03 21.58 9.21
CA TYR A 304 1.33 20.97 9.52
C TYR A 304 1.64 19.77 8.63
N THR A 305 0.63 18.97 8.28
CA THR A 305 0.78 17.85 7.36
C THR A 305 1.25 18.32 5.98
N LEU A 306 0.68 19.40 5.45
CA LEU A 306 1.14 19.99 4.19
C LEU A 306 2.50 20.69 4.31
N LEU A 307 2.82 21.24 5.48
CA LEU A 307 4.14 21.82 5.72
C LEU A 307 5.24 20.77 5.58
N LEU A 308 5.01 19.55 6.06
CA LEU A 308 5.94 18.42 5.86
C LEU A 308 6.18 18.09 4.38
N HIS A 309 5.20 18.34 3.51
CA HIS A 309 5.39 18.22 2.06
C HIS A 309 6.21 19.41 1.52
N ALA A 310 5.88 20.63 1.95
CA ALA A 310 6.58 21.83 1.49
C ALA A 310 8.06 21.86 1.93
N GLU A 311 8.43 21.20 3.02
CA GLU A 311 9.81 21.01 3.47
C GLU A 311 10.65 20.15 2.52
N LEU A 312 10.04 19.27 1.72
CA LEU A 312 10.74 18.46 0.71
C LEU A 312 11.08 19.24 -0.56
N LEU A 313 10.50 20.44 -0.74
CA LEU A 313 10.66 21.27 -1.93
C LEU A 313 11.67 22.40 -1.70
N GLU A 314 12.43 22.76 -2.72
CA GLU A 314 13.31 23.92 -2.71
C GLU A 314 12.65 25.11 -3.42
N TRP A 315 12.99 26.34 -3.01
CA TRP A 315 12.63 27.55 -3.74
C TRP A 315 13.50 27.65 -5.00
N SER A 316 13.13 26.92 -6.05
CA SER A 316 13.86 26.89 -7.31
C SER A 316 12.94 26.70 -8.52
N ASP A 317 13.35 27.28 -9.66
CA ASP A 317 12.68 27.13 -10.95
C ASP A 317 12.92 25.75 -11.61
N LYS A 318 13.59 24.83 -10.90
CA LYS A 318 13.83 23.49 -11.42
C LYS A 318 12.50 22.75 -11.57
N PRO A 319 12.36 21.90 -12.61
CA PRO A 319 11.17 21.07 -12.76
C PRO A 319 11.03 20.16 -11.54
N CYS A 320 9.83 20.08 -10.99
CA CYS A 320 9.54 19.22 -9.86
C CYS A 320 9.65 17.76 -10.29
N ALA A 321 10.31 16.94 -9.48
CA ALA A 321 10.46 15.53 -9.80
C ALA A 321 9.10 14.82 -9.69
N PRO A 322 8.76 13.86 -10.57
CA PRO A 322 7.44 13.24 -10.57
C PRO A 322 7.03 12.55 -9.26
N HIS A 323 8.00 12.16 -8.42
CA HIS A 323 7.74 11.55 -7.11
C HIS A 323 7.34 12.55 -6.03
N LEU A 324 7.58 13.85 -6.25
CA LEU A 324 7.21 14.94 -5.35
C LEU A 324 5.85 15.56 -5.70
N ILE A 325 5.31 15.26 -6.88
CA ILE A 325 4.03 15.81 -7.34
C ILE A 325 2.90 14.90 -6.83
N PRO A 326 1.90 15.43 -6.10
CA PRO A 326 0.69 14.68 -5.76
C PRO A 326 0.00 14.20 -7.04
N ARG A 327 -0.43 12.93 -7.08
CA ARG A 327 -0.86 12.19 -8.29
C ARG A 327 -1.95 12.83 -9.18
N ASP A 328 -2.55 13.94 -8.79
CA ASP A 328 -3.65 14.60 -9.50
C ASP A 328 -3.20 15.78 -10.41
N GLY A 329 -1.89 16.03 -10.56
CA GLY A 329 -1.37 17.06 -11.46
C GLY A 329 -0.71 16.49 -12.72
N GLU A 330 -1.39 16.52 -13.87
CA GLU A 330 -0.76 16.33 -15.20
C GLU A 330 0.11 17.52 -15.63
N TYR A 331 0.22 18.55 -14.78
CA TYR A 331 0.97 19.76 -15.04
C TYR A 331 2.45 19.61 -14.65
N MET A 332 3.34 20.12 -15.50
CA MET A 332 4.75 20.29 -15.19
C MET A 332 4.93 21.48 -14.25
N TRP A 333 4.88 21.23 -12.94
CA TRP A 333 5.14 22.25 -11.92
C TRP A 333 6.66 22.46 -11.77
N THR A 334 7.09 23.71 -11.58
CA THR A 334 8.39 23.97 -10.94
C THR A 334 8.29 23.69 -9.44
N GLN A 335 9.42 23.40 -8.78
CA GLN A 335 9.41 23.21 -7.33
C GLN A 335 8.92 24.46 -6.59
N GLN A 336 9.29 25.64 -7.10
CA GLN A 336 8.85 26.93 -6.61
C GLN A 336 7.33 27.12 -6.70
N GLU A 337 6.72 26.90 -7.86
CA GLU A 337 5.26 27.04 -8.04
C GLU A 337 4.47 26.09 -7.13
N LEU A 338 4.93 24.83 -7.01
CA LEU A 338 4.27 23.86 -6.14
C LEU A 338 4.39 24.29 -4.67
N LYS A 339 5.56 24.76 -4.25
CA LYS A 339 5.80 25.21 -2.89
C LYS A 339 5.00 26.46 -2.55
N GLU A 340 4.89 27.42 -3.46
CA GLU A 340 4.04 28.61 -3.33
C GLU A 340 2.58 28.23 -3.12
N ARG A 341 2.04 27.35 -3.97
CA ARG A 341 0.67 26.85 -3.85
C ARG A 341 0.42 26.15 -2.50
N LEU A 342 1.37 25.33 -2.06
CA LEU A 342 1.28 24.69 -0.74
C LEU A 342 1.26 25.72 0.38
N PHE A 343 2.12 26.75 0.32
CA PHE A 343 2.14 27.82 1.32
C PHE A 343 0.81 28.56 1.39
N GLN A 344 0.21 28.90 0.26
CA GLN A 344 -1.12 29.53 0.20
C GLN A 344 -2.21 28.64 0.83
N GLU A 345 -2.22 27.34 0.53
CA GLU A 345 -3.17 26.38 1.12
C GLU A 345 -2.95 26.23 2.64
N ILE A 346 -1.69 26.13 3.09
CA ILE A 346 -1.29 26.04 4.49
C ILE A 346 -1.76 27.28 5.26
N ILE A 347 -1.53 28.49 4.74
CA ILE A 347 -1.98 29.75 5.38
C ILE A 347 -3.51 29.77 5.50
N GLY A 348 -4.23 29.30 4.47
CA GLY A 348 -5.68 29.17 4.52
C GLY A 348 -6.18 28.23 5.61
N TYR A 349 -5.51 27.10 5.83
CA TYR A 349 -5.83 26.18 6.93
C TYR A 349 -5.44 26.75 8.30
N LEU A 350 -4.33 27.46 8.41
CA LEU A 350 -3.93 28.12 9.66
C LEU A 350 -4.90 29.24 10.07
N ASP A 351 -5.47 29.99 9.11
CA ASP A 351 -6.53 30.98 9.40
C ASP A 351 -7.78 30.29 9.98
N LYS A 352 -8.25 29.21 9.34
CA LYS A 352 -9.39 28.42 9.85
C LYS A 352 -9.11 27.80 11.22
N GLY A 353 -7.88 27.35 11.45
CA GLY A 353 -7.43 26.79 12.73
C GLY A 353 -7.07 27.84 13.79
N LYS A 354 -7.23 29.15 13.51
CA LYS A 354 -6.91 30.28 14.41
C LYS A 354 -5.45 30.30 14.91
N MET A 355 -4.53 29.67 14.17
CA MET A 355 -3.08 29.65 14.46
C MET A 355 -2.36 30.73 13.67
N TRP A 356 -2.77 31.98 13.90
CA TRP A 356 -2.35 33.15 13.13
C TRP A 356 -0.85 33.49 13.28
N GLU A 357 -0.23 33.18 14.42
CA GLU A 357 1.21 33.41 14.61
C GLU A 357 2.05 32.64 13.58
N LYS A 358 1.71 31.37 13.36
CA LYS A 358 2.38 30.54 12.36
C LYS A 358 2.01 30.97 10.93
N ALA A 359 0.77 31.40 10.72
CA ALA A 359 0.34 31.94 9.43
C ALA A 359 1.17 33.17 9.04
N ILE A 360 1.38 34.12 9.96
CA ILE A 360 2.22 35.31 9.75
C ILE A 360 3.68 34.92 9.46
N GLU A 361 4.22 33.91 10.15
CA GLU A 361 5.59 33.45 9.91
C GLU A 361 5.78 32.95 8.46
N LEU A 362 4.86 32.10 7.98
CA LEU A 362 4.90 31.57 6.61
C LEU A 362 4.60 32.65 5.57
N ASP A 363 3.65 33.53 5.85
CA ASP A 363 3.28 34.65 4.98
C ASP A 363 4.45 35.63 4.80
N LYS A 364 5.24 35.90 5.85
CA LYS A 364 6.48 36.67 5.76
C LYS A 364 7.54 36.02 4.88
N GLN A 365 7.68 34.69 4.96
CA GLN A 365 8.60 33.96 4.08
C GLN A 365 8.15 34.09 2.62
N LEU A 366 6.86 33.94 2.36
CA LEU A 366 6.28 34.07 1.03
C LEU A 366 6.43 35.50 0.48
N ALA A 367 6.10 36.51 1.29
CA ALA A 367 6.25 37.93 0.94
C ALA A 367 7.70 38.27 0.55
N LYS A 368 8.68 37.77 1.30
CA LYS A 368 10.10 37.96 0.97
C LYS A 368 10.44 37.36 -0.41
N MET A 369 9.90 36.18 -0.74
CA MET A 369 10.13 35.55 -2.05
C MET A 369 9.49 36.37 -3.18
N HIS A 370 8.26 36.86 -3.01
CA HIS A 370 7.60 37.71 -4.02
C HIS A 370 8.31 39.06 -4.20
N GLU A 371 8.85 39.66 -3.14
CA GLU A 371 9.59 40.93 -3.21
C GLU A 371 10.96 40.78 -3.88
N THR A 372 11.71 39.72 -3.55
CA THR A 372 13.14 39.61 -3.92
C THR A 372 13.43 38.70 -5.12
N HIS A 373 12.61 37.68 -5.36
CA HIS A 373 12.87 36.67 -6.38
C HIS A 373 11.86 36.70 -7.52
N MET A 374 10.55 36.77 -7.24
CA MET A 374 9.51 36.72 -8.28
C MET A 374 9.10 38.09 -8.81
N PHE A 375 9.30 39.16 -8.03
CA PHE A 375 8.86 40.53 -8.33
C PHE A 375 7.35 40.66 -8.60
N ASP A 376 6.54 39.78 -8.01
CA ASP A 376 5.07 39.87 -8.07
C ASP A 376 4.53 40.73 -6.93
N PHE A 377 4.42 42.03 -7.20
CA PHE A 377 3.93 43.01 -6.23
C PHE A 377 2.42 42.95 -6.00
N MET A 378 1.66 42.31 -6.90
CA MET A 378 0.21 42.15 -6.73
C MET A 378 -0.08 41.12 -5.64
N GLU A 379 0.55 39.94 -5.73
CA GLU A 379 0.46 38.92 -4.68
C GLU A 379 1.06 39.43 -3.36
N LEU A 380 2.20 40.14 -3.40
CA LEU A 380 2.78 40.76 -2.20
C LEU A 380 1.78 41.68 -1.47
N SER A 381 1.02 42.49 -2.21
CA SER A 381 -0.02 43.35 -1.65
C SER A 381 -1.10 42.56 -0.91
N GLN A 382 -1.49 41.40 -1.46
CA GLN A 382 -2.48 40.53 -0.85
C GLN A 382 -1.95 39.85 0.42
N LEU A 383 -0.70 39.38 0.40
CA LEU A 383 -0.02 38.79 1.56
C LEU A 383 0.07 39.80 2.71
N LEU A 384 0.50 41.04 2.44
CA LEU A 384 0.57 42.10 3.45
C LEU A 384 -0.80 42.43 4.08
N LYS A 385 -1.88 42.42 3.28
CA LYS A 385 -3.25 42.58 3.81
C LYS A 385 -3.65 41.41 4.70
N ASN A 386 -3.28 40.19 4.34
CA ASN A 386 -3.52 39.00 5.17
C ASN A 386 -2.76 39.11 6.51
N GLN A 387 -1.50 39.56 6.51
CA GLN A 387 -0.75 39.79 7.75
C GLN A 387 -1.44 40.82 8.66
N ALA A 388 -1.89 41.94 8.09
CA ALA A 388 -2.62 42.96 8.85
C ALA A 388 -3.87 42.37 9.52
N LYS A 389 -4.68 41.61 8.78
CA LYS A 389 -5.84 40.88 9.30
C LYS A 389 -5.45 39.91 10.43
N PHE A 390 -4.37 39.16 10.27
CA PHE A 390 -3.91 38.21 11.29
C PHE A 390 -3.44 38.91 12.58
N PHE A 391 -2.77 40.05 12.49
CA PHE A 391 -2.41 40.85 13.66
C PHE A 391 -3.65 41.36 14.41
N GLU A 392 -4.65 41.86 13.70
CA GLU A 392 -5.92 42.28 14.30
C GLU A 392 -6.63 41.11 14.98
N ASN A 393 -6.70 39.96 14.30
CA ASN A 393 -7.32 38.75 14.83
C ASN A 393 -6.63 38.28 16.12
N ILE A 394 -5.29 38.27 16.18
CA ILE A 394 -4.55 37.88 17.39
C ILE A 394 -4.92 38.74 18.61
N MET A 395 -5.14 40.04 18.40
CA MET A 395 -5.43 41.00 19.46
C MET A 395 -6.90 41.01 19.88
N HIS A 396 -7.82 40.80 18.93
CA HIS A 396 -9.24 41.06 19.15
C HIS A 396 -10.13 39.82 19.13
N ALA A 397 -9.73 38.74 18.47
CA ALA A 397 -10.55 37.54 18.38
C ALA A 397 -10.34 36.63 19.60
N MET A 398 -11.45 36.10 20.12
CA MET A 398 -11.43 35.17 21.26
C MET A 398 -10.81 33.83 20.84
N ARG A 399 -9.76 33.41 21.55
CA ARG A 399 -9.11 32.10 21.37
C ARG A 399 -9.20 31.28 22.66
N PRO A 400 -9.99 30.20 22.69
CA PRO A 400 -10.03 29.29 23.84
C PRO A 400 -8.65 28.67 24.07
N GLN A 401 -8.21 28.61 25.32
CA GLN A 401 -6.99 27.90 25.66
C GLN A 401 -7.23 26.39 25.47
N PRO A 402 -6.36 25.67 24.73
CA PRO A 402 -6.51 24.23 24.58
C PRO A 402 -6.23 23.52 25.91
N GLU A 403 -7.08 22.56 26.27
CA GLU A 403 -6.78 21.61 27.34
C GLU A 403 -5.93 20.45 26.82
N TYR A 404 -5.14 19.83 27.69
CA TYR A 404 -4.32 18.67 27.35
C TYR A 404 -4.64 17.51 28.29
N PHE A 405 -4.79 16.32 27.73
CA PHE A 405 -5.16 15.09 28.44
C PHE A 405 -4.07 14.04 28.26
N ALA A 406 -3.49 13.54 29.35
CA ALA A 406 -2.56 12.43 29.30
C ALA A 406 -3.32 11.12 29.45
N VAL A 407 -3.19 10.21 28.47
CA VAL A 407 -3.86 8.91 28.42
C VAL A 407 -2.83 7.79 28.30
N GLY A 408 -2.90 6.78 29.17
CA GLY A 408 -2.12 5.56 29.12
C GLY A 408 -3.00 4.35 28.83
N TYR A 409 -2.62 3.55 27.85
CA TYR A 409 -3.31 2.31 27.49
C TYR A 409 -2.47 1.12 27.96
N TYR A 410 -3.01 0.27 28.83
CA TYR A 410 -2.28 -0.85 29.42
C TYR A 410 -3.03 -2.17 29.30
N GLY A 411 -2.28 -3.25 29.13
CA GLY A 411 -2.82 -4.60 28.95
C GLY A 411 -2.80 -5.07 27.49
N LEU A 412 -2.71 -6.38 27.33
CA LEU A 412 -2.57 -7.06 26.04
C LEU A 412 -3.83 -6.95 25.17
N GLY A 413 -4.97 -6.56 25.74
CA GLY A 413 -6.21 -6.33 25.00
C GLY A 413 -6.17 -5.12 24.07
N PHE A 414 -5.20 -4.21 24.22
CA PHE A 414 -5.02 -3.10 23.28
C PHE A 414 -4.21 -3.50 22.05
N PRO A 415 -4.46 -2.85 20.89
CA PRO A 415 -3.60 -2.94 19.72
C PRO A 415 -2.15 -2.59 20.05
N SER A 416 -1.19 -3.20 19.34
CA SER A 416 0.26 -3.02 19.59
C SER A 416 0.73 -1.56 19.59
N PHE A 417 0.10 -0.71 18.78
CA PHE A 417 0.47 0.71 18.69
C PHE A 417 0.07 1.52 19.93
N LEU A 418 -0.97 1.11 20.68
CA LEU A 418 -1.42 1.75 21.93
C LEU A 418 -0.89 1.03 23.17
N ARG A 419 -0.75 -0.29 23.09
CA ARG A 419 -0.43 -1.17 24.21
C ARG A 419 0.80 -0.70 24.99
N ASN A 420 0.61 -0.50 26.28
CA ASN A 420 1.62 -0.08 27.26
C ASN A 420 2.32 1.25 26.89
N LYS A 421 1.60 2.14 26.20
CA LYS A 421 2.09 3.49 25.84
C LYS A 421 1.24 4.59 26.48
N ARG A 422 1.85 5.76 26.59
CA ARG A 422 1.23 7.00 27.08
C ARG A 422 1.23 8.01 25.96
N PHE A 423 0.12 8.70 25.82
CA PHE A 423 -0.13 9.74 24.82
C PHE A 423 -0.60 11.00 25.51
N ILE A 424 -0.28 12.14 24.90
CA ILE A 424 -0.84 13.43 25.29
C ILE A 424 -1.77 13.84 24.15
N TYR A 425 -3.04 13.99 24.48
CA TYR A 425 -4.09 14.47 23.59
C TYR A 425 -4.26 15.97 23.81
N ARG A 426 -4.31 16.72 22.71
CA ARG A 426 -4.77 18.10 22.71
C ARG A 426 -6.29 18.07 22.56
N GLY A 427 -7.01 18.64 23.51
CA GLY A 427 -8.46 18.75 23.48
C GLY A 427 -8.93 19.69 22.37
N LYS A 428 -10.11 19.39 21.81
CA LYS A 428 -10.81 20.30 20.90
C LYS A 428 -11.28 21.57 21.64
N GLU A 429 -11.71 22.58 20.89
CA GLU A 429 -12.24 23.82 21.48
C GLU A 429 -13.38 23.48 22.46
N TYR A 430 -13.22 23.90 23.72
CA TYR A 430 -14.18 23.66 24.81
C TYR A 430 -14.43 22.17 25.17
N GLU A 431 -13.52 21.26 24.81
CA GLU A 431 -13.61 19.87 25.23
C GLU A 431 -13.14 19.72 26.68
N TRP A 432 -14.04 19.34 27.58
CA TRP A 432 -13.73 19.07 28.98
C TRP A 432 -13.26 17.63 29.18
N LEU A 433 -12.54 17.37 30.27
CA LEU A 433 -12.05 16.03 30.60
C LEU A 433 -13.18 14.97 30.63
N GLU A 434 -14.37 15.33 31.08
CA GLU A 434 -15.51 14.41 31.19
C GLU A 434 -16.03 13.99 29.82
N ASP A 435 -16.18 14.96 28.91
CA ASP A 435 -16.58 14.72 27.52
C ASP A 435 -15.53 13.86 26.79
N PHE A 436 -14.26 14.21 26.96
CA PHE A 436 -13.14 13.45 26.42
C PHE A 436 -13.12 12.01 26.97
N THR A 437 -13.38 11.84 28.27
CA THR A 437 -13.41 10.52 28.92
C THR A 437 -14.55 9.67 28.40
N GLN A 438 -15.75 10.24 28.24
CA GLN A 438 -16.89 9.52 27.68
C GLN A 438 -16.62 9.09 26.23
N LYS A 439 -16.05 9.99 25.43
CA LYS A 439 -15.64 9.69 24.05
C LYS A 439 -14.55 8.62 23.99
N LEU A 440 -13.60 8.62 24.91
CA LEU A 440 -12.54 7.61 24.98
C LEU A 440 -13.10 6.24 25.39
N LEU A 441 -13.99 6.19 26.38
CA LEU A 441 -14.61 4.95 26.84
C LEU A 441 -15.64 4.39 25.83
N SER A 442 -16.29 5.23 25.04
CA SER A 442 -17.15 4.77 23.95
C SER A 442 -16.36 4.09 22.83
N GLN A 443 -15.12 4.51 22.60
CA GLN A 443 -14.20 3.85 21.67
C GLN A 443 -13.68 2.50 22.19
N PHE A 444 -13.60 2.33 23.51
CA PHE A 444 -13.16 1.08 24.14
C PHE A 444 -14.16 0.61 25.21
N PRO A 445 -15.29 -0.01 24.81
CA PRO A 445 -16.34 -0.43 25.75
C PRO A 445 -15.86 -1.44 26.79
N ASN A 446 -14.82 -2.22 26.46
CA ASN A 446 -14.23 -3.24 27.33
C ASN A 446 -13.11 -2.68 28.22
N ALA A 447 -12.80 -1.39 28.12
CA ALA A 447 -11.73 -0.79 28.91
C ALA A 447 -12.19 -0.42 30.32
N VAL A 448 -11.39 -0.83 31.31
CA VAL A 448 -11.57 -0.46 32.71
C VAL A 448 -10.75 0.79 33.01
N ARG A 449 -11.41 1.81 33.54
CA ARG A 449 -10.75 3.03 34.01
C ARG A 449 -9.93 2.74 35.26
N MET A 450 -8.65 3.08 35.23
CA MET A 450 -7.77 3.02 36.39
C MET A 450 -8.03 4.21 37.31
N THR A 451 -8.05 3.95 38.62
CA THR A 451 -8.25 4.97 39.68
C THR A 451 -6.94 5.51 40.25
N SER A 452 -5.83 4.77 40.10
CA SER A 452 -4.51 5.17 40.58
C SER A 452 -3.74 5.93 39.49
N THR A 453 -3.08 7.02 39.86
CA THR A 453 -2.23 7.84 38.98
C THR A 453 -0.79 7.31 38.87
N ALA A 454 -0.44 6.28 39.64
CA ALA A 454 0.87 5.64 39.59
C ALA A 454 1.07 4.82 38.31
N PRO A 455 2.32 4.64 37.82
CA PRO A 455 2.60 3.69 36.75
C PRO A 455 2.07 2.30 37.11
N PRO A 456 1.32 1.63 36.21
CA PRO A 456 0.84 0.29 36.45
C PRO A 456 2.01 -0.68 36.58
N GLY A 457 1.88 -1.66 37.50
CA GLY A 457 2.83 -2.75 37.60
C GLY A 457 2.70 -3.76 36.44
N ASP A 458 3.71 -4.61 36.27
CA ASP A 458 3.80 -5.60 35.18
C ASP A 458 2.59 -6.53 35.10
N ASN A 459 1.92 -6.78 36.24
CA ASN A 459 0.70 -7.58 36.31
C ASN A 459 -0.45 -7.00 35.48
N ILE A 460 -0.56 -5.67 35.41
CA ILE A 460 -1.60 -4.97 34.63
C ILE A 460 -1.16 -4.86 33.17
N CYS A 461 0.10 -4.54 32.92
CA CYS A 461 0.68 -4.43 31.58
C CYS A 461 0.61 -5.73 30.76
N ASN A 462 0.73 -6.89 31.44
CA ASN A 462 0.65 -8.22 30.85
C ASN A 462 -0.73 -8.88 30.98
N SER A 463 -1.70 -8.18 31.58
CA SER A 463 -3.06 -8.71 31.70
C SER A 463 -3.74 -8.80 30.32
N PRO A 464 -4.66 -9.75 30.09
CA PRO A 464 -5.42 -9.84 28.85
C PRO A 464 -6.46 -8.71 28.70
N GLY A 465 -6.74 -7.97 29.77
CA GLY A 465 -7.72 -6.89 29.80
C GLY A 465 -7.26 -5.60 29.13
N GLN A 466 -8.17 -4.62 29.06
CA GLN A 466 -7.92 -3.26 28.63
C GLN A 466 -8.03 -2.33 29.85
N CYS A 467 -6.95 -1.67 30.22
CA CYS A 467 -6.93 -0.68 31.32
C CYS A 467 -6.52 0.69 30.79
N ILE A 468 -7.34 1.72 31.05
CA ILE A 468 -7.07 3.09 30.63
C ILE A 468 -6.80 3.96 31.85
N LEU A 469 -5.68 4.66 31.84
CA LEU A 469 -5.36 5.73 32.78
C LEU A 469 -5.49 7.07 32.07
N HIS A 470 -6.31 8.00 32.55
CA HIS A 470 -6.37 9.36 31.99
C HIS A 470 -6.27 10.43 33.09
N ARG A 471 -5.68 11.58 32.76
CA ARG A 471 -5.60 12.76 33.64
C ARG A 471 -5.46 14.05 32.83
N ASN A 472 -5.83 15.18 33.43
CA ASN A 472 -5.44 16.49 32.90
C ASN A 472 -3.93 16.67 33.00
N ALA A 473 -3.31 17.12 31.91
CA ALA A 473 -1.94 17.58 31.86
C ALA A 473 -1.95 19.11 32.00
N PHE A 474 -1.91 19.60 33.24
CA PHE A 474 -1.76 21.04 33.48
C PHE A 474 -0.34 21.49 33.12
N GLY A 475 -0.22 22.52 32.28
CA GLY A 475 1.02 23.29 32.11
C GLY A 475 1.95 22.92 30.94
N LEU A 476 1.48 22.22 29.90
CA LEU A 476 2.27 22.07 28.67
C LEU A 476 2.14 23.34 27.80
N SER A 477 3.25 24.07 27.66
CA SER A 477 3.36 25.20 26.73
C SER A 477 3.13 24.72 25.29
N PRO A 478 2.41 25.46 24.43
CA PRO A 478 2.17 25.11 23.02
C PRO A 478 3.43 25.03 22.15
N THR A 479 4.63 25.30 22.71
CA THR A 479 5.92 25.26 22.02
C THR A 479 6.62 23.88 22.02
N LEU A 480 6.01 22.84 22.59
CA LEU A 480 6.63 21.51 22.75
C LEU A 480 5.86 20.36 22.07
N VAL A 481 4.99 20.65 21.11
CA VAL A 481 4.36 19.62 20.24
C VAL A 481 4.87 19.76 18.83
#